data_AF-A0A0C3CCG7-F1
#
_entry.id   AF-A0A0C3CCG7-F1
#
_cell.length_a   1.000
_cell.length_b   1.000
_cell.length_c   1.000
_cell.angle_alpha   90.00
_cell.angle_beta   90.00
_cell.angle_gamma   90.00
#
_symmetry.space_group_name_H-M   'P 1'
#
loop_
_entity.id
_entity.type
_entity.pdbx_description
1 polymer ?
#
loop_
_entity_poly.entity_id
_entity_poly.type
_entity_poly.pdbx_seq_one_letter_code
_entity_poly.pdbx_strand_id
1 'polypeptide(L)'
;TEGYDLANYLNRKVPLTILPNPRPSSDSKGSDRWFTDSKTLDTTAMIDACLHNLHDVRRATELFRRLRFQVGTTALETPLYNAFLEAYLAMANKDEYSQQLWFNELWSLYEVMEKEREEVVPNPKTYSI
;
A
#
# COMPACT_ATOMS: atom_id res chain seq x y z
N THR A 1 -37.07 -2.80 -24.17
CA THR A 1 -36.50 -1.49 -23.80
C THR A 1 -35.02 -1.57 -23.40
N GLU A 2 -34.46 -2.74 -23.13
CA GLU A 2 -33.06 -2.90 -22.68
C GLU A 2 -31.98 -2.81 -23.78
N GLY A 3 -32.32 -3.10 -25.04
CA GLY A 3 -31.35 -3.08 -26.15
C GLY A 3 -30.84 -1.68 -26.56
N TYR A 4 -31.59 -0.63 -26.23
CA TYR A 4 -31.23 0.76 -26.59
C TYR A 4 -30.13 1.31 -25.67
N ASP A 5 -30.06 0.84 -24.43
CA ASP A 5 -29.13 1.32 -23.41
C ASP A 5 -27.71 0.76 -23.63
N LEU A 6 -27.62 -0.52 -24.01
CA LEU A 6 -26.36 -1.16 -24.37
C LEU A 6 -25.71 -0.51 -25.60
N ALA A 7 -26.51 -0.17 -26.61
CA ALA A 7 -26.02 0.50 -27.82
C ALA A 7 -25.45 1.90 -27.53
N ASN A 8 -26.04 2.63 -26.58
CA ASN A 8 -25.54 3.94 -26.15
C ASN A 8 -24.28 3.82 -25.28
N TYR A 9 -24.16 2.79 -24.45
CA TYR A 9 -22.95 2.51 -23.67
C TYR A 9 -21.75 2.19 -24.57
N LEU A 10 -21.95 1.35 -25.59
CA LEU A 10 -20.88 0.96 -26.53
C LEU A 10 -20.46 2.10 -27.46
N ASN A 11 -21.36 3.02 -27.80
CA ASN A 11 -21.06 4.19 -28.63
C ASN A 11 -20.44 5.35 -27.84
N ARG A 12 -20.30 5.24 -26.51
CA ARG A 12 -19.68 6.29 -25.70
C ARG A 12 -18.18 6.35 -26.00
N LYS A 13 -17.69 7.51 -26.46
CA LYS A 13 -16.25 7.78 -26.53
C LYS A 13 -15.67 7.69 -25.12
N VAL A 14 -14.93 6.62 -24.84
CA VAL A 14 -14.19 6.48 -23.59
C VAL A 14 -13.08 7.55 -23.62
N PRO A 15 -13.03 8.47 -22.64
CA PRO A 15 -11.94 9.42 -22.56
C PRO A 15 -10.65 8.65 -22.31
N LEU A 16 -9.76 8.64 -23.31
CA LEU A 16 -8.45 8.02 -23.20
C LEU A 16 -7.48 9.02 -22.58
N THR A 17 -6.97 8.69 -21.41
CA THR A 17 -5.86 9.44 -20.79
C THR A 17 -4.55 8.84 -21.30
N ILE A 18 -3.85 9.56 -22.18
CA ILE A 18 -2.53 9.16 -22.66
C ILE A 18 -1.49 9.65 -21.66
N LEU A 19 -0.80 8.72 -21.00
CA LEU A 19 0.33 9.05 -20.14
C LEU A 19 1.59 9.24 -21.00
N PRO A 20 2.34 10.35 -20.83
CA PRO A 20 3.57 10.57 -21.58
C PRO A 20 4.65 9.58 -21.14
N ASN A 21 5.40 9.04 -22.09
CA ASN A 21 6.50 8.12 -21.81
C ASN A 21 7.60 8.83 -20.99
N PRO A 22 8.02 8.32 -19.83
CA PRO A 22 9.08 8.94 -19.04
C PRO A 22 10.37 9.00 -19.85
N ARG A 23 11.00 10.19 -19.87
CA ARG A 23 12.29 10.37 -20.55
C ARG A 23 13.41 9.78 -19.67
N PRO A 24 14.43 9.13 -20.26
CA PRO A 24 15.49 8.47 -19.51
C PRO A 24 16.49 9.40 -18.81
N SER A 25 16.37 10.74 -18.94
CA SER A 25 17.36 11.69 -18.42
C SER A 25 16.74 12.95 -17.79
N SER A 26 16.99 13.08 -16.48
CA SER A 26 16.97 14.28 -15.61
C SER A 26 15.74 15.19 -15.66
N ASP A 27 14.66 14.79 -14.97
CA ASP A 27 14.05 15.56 -13.86
C ASP A 27 12.80 14.80 -13.42
N SER A 28 12.91 14.00 -12.36
CA SER A 28 11.83 13.14 -11.87
C SER A 28 10.70 13.88 -11.15
N LYS A 29 10.83 15.21 -10.98
CA LYS A 29 9.96 16.04 -10.15
C LYS A 29 8.48 16.02 -10.55
N GLY A 30 8.17 15.58 -11.78
CA GLY A 30 6.80 15.33 -12.23
C GLY A 30 6.47 13.85 -12.45
N SER A 31 7.43 13.01 -12.83
CA SER A 31 7.18 11.60 -13.16
C SER A 31 6.93 10.71 -11.94
N ASP A 32 7.48 11.07 -10.77
CA ASP A 32 7.38 10.25 -9.55
C ASP A 32 5.94 10.02 -9.09
N ARG A 33 5.02 10.92 -9.46
CA ARG A 33 3.58 10.75 -9.17
C ARG A 33 2.95 9.57 -9.92
N TRP A 34 3.44 9.27 -11.12
CA TRP A 34 2.85 8.25 -12.00
C TRP A 34 3.73 7.03 -12.21
N PHE A 35 5.04 7.19 -12.02
CA PHE A 35 6.03 6.15 -12.20
C PHE A 35 6.84 6.01 -10.92
N THR A 36 6.53 4.97 -10.16
CA THR A 36 7.28 4.61 -8.97
C THR A 36 8.69 4.15 -9.36
N ASP A 37 9.70 4.48 -8.55
CA ASP A 37 11.08 4.02 -8.78
C ASP A 37 11.15 2.48 -8.78
N SER A 38 12.02 1.91 -9.62
CA SER A 38 12.19 0.45 -9.72
C SER A 38 12.51 -0.17 -8.35
N LYS A 39 13.28 0.55 -7.53
CA LYS A 39 13.68 0.07 -6.20
C LYS A 39 12.51 -0.01 -5.22
N THR A 40 11.56 0.91 -5.31
CA THR A 40 10.38 0.91 -4.43
C THR A 40 9.38 -0.16 -4.85
N LEU A 41 9.27 -0.42 -6.16
CA LEU A 41 8.52 -1.57 -6.68
C LEU A 41 9.13 -2.91 -6.23
N ASP A 42 10.44 -3.08 -6.32
CA ASP A 42 11.11 -4.31 -5.89
C ASP A 42 10.92 -4.56 -4.38
N THR A 43 11.04 -3.51 -3.57
CA THR A 43 10.89 -3.62 -2.11
C THR A 43 9.44 -3.90 -1.69
N THR A 44 8.45 -3.29 -2.34
CA THR A 44 7.03 -3.62 -2.12
C THR A 44 6.70 -5.05 -2.53
N ALA A 45 7.26 -5.54 -3.65
CA ALA A 45 7.12 -6.94 -4.05
C ALA A 45 7.75 -7.91 -3.03
N MET A 46 8.92 -7.57 -2.47
CA MET A 46 9.53 -8.35 -1.39
C MET A 46 8.67 -8.37 -0.12
N ILE A 47 8.05 -7.24 0.24
CA ILE A 47 7.13 -7.17 1.38
C ILE A 47 5.93 -8.08 1.15
N ASP A 48 5.28 -8.00 -0.01
CA ASP A 48 4.12 -8.83 -0.34
C ASP A 48 4.45 -10.33 -0.25
N ALA A 49 5.60 -10.73 -0.81
CA ALA A 49 6.09 -12.10 -0.71
C ALA A 49 6.35 -12.55 0.75
N CYS A 50 6.84 -11.66 1.62
CA CYS A 50 7.08 -11.97 3.02
C CYS A 50 5.79 -12.05 3.86
N LEU A 51 4.78 -11.24 3.50
CA LEU A 51 3.47 -11.23 4.14
C LEU A 51 2.59 -12.40 3.68
N HIS A 52 2.84 -12.92 2.48
CA HIS A 52 2.15 -14.10 1.97
C HIS A 52 2.32 -15.29 2.94
N ASN A 53 1.20 -15.81 3.45
CA ASN A 53 1.14 -16.86 4.48
C ASN A 53 1.94 -16.57 5.77
N LEU A 54 2.22 -15.30 6.07
CA LEU A 54 2.96 -14.88 7.26
C LEU A 54 4.34 -15.53 7.37
N HIS A 55 5.02 -15.74 6.23
CA HIS A 55 6.28 -16.47 6.19
C HIS A 55 7.40 -15.75 6.95
N ASP A 56 7.53 -14.43 6.76
CA ASP A 56 8.55 -13.62 7.44
C ASP A 56 8.08 -12.18 7.70
N VAL A 57 7.13 -12.05 8.62
CA VAL A 57 6.54 -10.76 8.97
C VAL A 57 7.57 -9.81 9.59
N ARG A 58 8.55 -10.33 10.36
CA ARG A 58 9.60 -9.50 10.97
C ARG A 58 10.49 -8.82 9.91
N ARG A 59 10.87 -9.57 8.88
CA ARG A 59 11.64 -9.01 7.76
C ARG A 59 10.83 -8.01 6.96
N ALA A 60 9.55 -8.30 6.72
CA ALA A 60 8.64 -7.36 6.07
C ALA A 60 8.55 -6.04 6.86
N THR A 61 8.44 -6.10 8.19
CA THR A 61 8.43 -4.91 9.06
C THR A 61 9.69 -4.07 8.92
N GLU A 62 10.86 -4.70 8.85
CA GLU A 62 12.12 -3.98 8.68
C GLU A 62 12.19 -3.28 7.31
N LEU A 63 11.82 -4.00 6.23
CA LEU A 63 11.76 -3.43 4.89
C LEU A 63 10.78 -2.25 4.83
N PHE A 64 9.62 -2.38 5.47
CA PHE A 64 8.63 -1.33 5.52
C PHE A 64 9.10 -0.09 6.27
N ARG A 65 9.78 -0.25 7.42
CA ARG A 65 10.39 0.88 8.14
C ARG A 65 11.44 1.60 7.30
N ARG A 66 12.27 0.85 6.56
CA ARG A 66 13.25 1.43 5.64
C ARG A 66 12.57 2.18 4.49
N LEU A 67 11.49 1.62 3.95
CA LEU A 67 10.75 2.20 2.83
C LEU A 67 10.12 3.55 3.22
N ARG A 68 9.53 3.63 4.43
CA ARG A 68 9.02 4.89 4.99
C ARG A 68 10.08 5.99 5.09
N PHE A 69 11.30 5.62 5.45
CA PHE A 69 12.39 6.58 5.58
C PHE A 69 12.92 7.05 4.22
N GLN A 70 12.95 6.17 3.21
CA GLN A 70 13.57 6.45 1.91
C GLN A 70 12.66 7.20 0.94
N VAL A 71 11.39 6.78 0.83
CA VAL A 71 10.45 7.32 -0.18
C VAL A 71 9.67 8.51 0.39
N GLY A 72 9.74 8.71 1.70
CA GLY A 72 8.81 9.58 2.40
C GLY A 72 7.41 8.97 2.43
N THR A 73 6.49 9.72 3.01
CA THR A 73 5.16 9.24 3.39
C THR A 73 4.15 9.31 2.24
N THR A 74 4.42 10.12 1.22
CA THR A 74 3.53 10.39 0.08
C THR A 74 3.40 9.25 -0.94
N ALA A 75 4.35 8.32 -1.01
CA ALA A 75 4.33 7.21 -1.97
C ALA A 75 3.75 5.91 -1.40
N LEU A 76 3.43 5.91 -0.11
CA LEU A 76 3.04 4.75 0.64
C LEU A 76 1.52 4.71 0.73
N GLU A 77 0.90 3.73 0.05
CA GLU A 77 -0.56 3.68 -0.06
C GLU A 77 -1.22 2.99 1.15
N THR A 78 -2.42 3.44 1.53
CA THR A 78 -3.25 2.87 2.60
C THR A 78 -3.40 1.33 2.55
N PRO A 79 -3.56 0.67 1.37
CA PRO A 79 -3.66 -0.78 1.31
C PRO A 79 -2.46 -1.52 1.90
N LEU A 80 -1.25 -0.97 1.79
CA LEU A 80 -0.04 -1.59 2.34
C LEU A 80 -0.04 -1.54 3.87
N TYR A 81 -0.52 -0.44 4.47
CA TYR A 81 -0.68 -0.36 5.93
C TYR A 81 -1.70 -1.36 6.43
N ASN A 82 -2.83 -1.48 5.73
CA ASN A 82 -3.87 -2.45 6.08
C ASN A 82 -3.33 -3.89 6.03
N ALA A 83 -2.50 -4.23 5.03
CA ALA A 83 -1.87 -5.55 4.95
C ALA A 83 -0.96 -5.82 6.16
N PHE A 84 -0.22 -4.83 6.65
CA PHE A 84 0.56 -4.97 7.88
C PHE A 84 -0.29 -5.10 9.14
N LEU A 85 -1.39 -4.34 9.26
CA LEU A 85 -2.33 -4.47 10.38
C LEU A 85 -2.92 -5.89 10.44
N GLU A 86 -3.38 -6.42 9.30
CA GLU A 86 -3.87 -7.80 9.18
C GLU A 86 -2.77 -8.82 9.55
N ALA A 87 -1.55 -8.62 9.07
CA ALA A 87 -0.44 -9.51 9.33
C ALA A 87 -0.01 -9.52 10.81
N TYR A 88 0.00 -8.36 11.48
CA TYR A 88 0.31 -8.29 12.91
C TYR A 88 -0.78 -8.95 13.76
N LEU A 89 -2.05 -8.75 13.40
CA LEU A 89 -3.16 -9.42 14.08
C LEU A 89 -3.07 -10.94 13.91
N ALA A 90 -2.78 -11.41 12.70
CA ALA A 90 -2.64 -12.83 12.42
C ALA A 90 -1.40 -13.44 13.11
N MET A 91 -0.29 -12.69 13.23
CA MET A 91 0.88 -13.12 14.02
C MET A 91 0.59 -13.16 15.52
N ALA A 92 -0.18 -12.20 16.05
CA ALA A 92 -0.61 -12.21 17.45
C ALA A 92 -1.47 -13.45 17.78
N ASN A 93 -2.26 -13.93 16.83
CA ASN A 93 -3.05 -15.16 16.98
C ASN A 93 -2.20 -16.44 16.83
N LYS A 94 -1.10 -16.39 16.09
CA LYS A 94 -0.23 -17.53 15.83
C LYS A 94 0.84 -17.73 16.90
N ASP A 95 1.38 -16.64 17.45
CA ASP A 95 2.47 -16.64 18.43
C ASP A 95 2.00 -16.02 19.76
N GLU A 96 1.50 -16.89 20.66
CA GLU A 96 1.00 -16.51 21.99
C GLU A 96 2.10 -15.90 22.88
N TYR A 97 3.38 -16.26 22.68
CA TYR A 97 4.48 -15.78 23.52
C TYR A 97 4.85 -14.32 23.22
N SER A 98 4.80 -13.93 21.94
CA SER A 98 5.10 -12.56 21.50
C SER A 98 3.85 -11.75 21.21
N GLN A 99 2.67 -12.21 21.62
CA GLN A 99 1.38 -11.63 21.29
C GLN A 99 1.31 -10.13 21.61
N GLN A 100 1.79 -9.72 22.80
CA GLN A 100 1.81 -8.32 23.22
C GLN A 100 2.70 -7.45 22.32
N LEU A 101 3.82 -7.99 21.83
CA LEU A 101 4.71 -7.26 20.93
C LEU A 101 4.00 -6.96 19.60
N TRP A 102 3.29 -7.95 19.06
CA TRP A 102 2.52 -7.78 17.82
C TRP A 102 1.37 -6.79 17.97
N PHE A 103 0.64 -6.84 19.09
CA PHE A 103 -0.40 -5.84 19.38
C PHE A 103 0.16 -4.42 19.54
N ASN A 104 1.32 -4.27 20.20
CA ASN A 104 1.95 -2.97 20.36
C ASN A 104 2.37 -2.38 19.00
N GLU A 105 2.92 -3.20 18.10
CA GLU A 105 3.26 -2.77 16.73
C GLU A 105 2.03 -2.43 15.91
N LEU A 106 0.95 -3.23 16.02
CA LEU A 106 -0.34 -2.96 15.39
C LEU A 106 -0.93 -1.63 15.86
N TRP A 107 -0.97 -1.40 17.17
CA TRP A 107 -1.54 -0.19 17.74
C TRP A 107 -0.73 1.06 17.38
N SER A 108 0.60 0.95 17.46
CA SER A 108 1.52 2.00 17.01
C SER A 108 1.28 2.37 15.55
N LEU A 109 1.09 1.37 14.68
CA LEU A 109 0.80 1.57 13.26
C LEU A 109 -0.55 2.27 13.04
N TYR A 110 -1.58 1.81 13.75
CA TYR A 110 -2.93 2.36 13.66
C TYR A 110 -2.96 3.83 14.11
N GLU A 111 -2.30 4.17 15.22
CA GLU A 111 -2.22 5.56 15.69
C GLU A 111 -1.51 6.50 14.70
N VAL A 112 -0.55 5.99 13.94
CA VAL A 112 0.13 6.78 12.90
C VAL A 112 -0.84 7.14 11.78
N MET A 113 -1.72 6.21 11.39
CA MET A 113 -2.74 6.46 10.37
C MET A 113 -3.83 7.42 10.88
N GLU A 114 -4.35 7.22 12.09
CA GLU A 114 -5.37 8.10 12.69
C GLU A 114 -4.89 9.55 12.88
N LYS A 115 -3.61 9.74 13.20
CA LYS A 115 -3.02 11.09 13.38
C LYS A 115 -2.59 11.73 12.05
N GLU A 116 -2.81 11.07 10.92
CA GLU A 116 -2.44 11.51 9.56
C GLU A 116 -0.98 11.99 9.42
N ARG A 117 -0.07 11.49 10.28
CA ARG A 117 1.33 11.97 10.31
C ARG A 117 2.09 11.67 9.03
N GLU A 118 1.65 10.66 8.31
CA GLU A 118 2.27 10.17 7.09
C GLU A 118 1.38 10.50 5.87
N GLU A 119 0.44 11.44 5.94
CA GLU A 119 -0.52 11.76 4.85
C GLU A 119 -1.35 10.54 4.37
N VAL A 120 -1.29 9.43 5.10
CA VAL A 120 -2.05 8.21 4.85
C VAL A 120 -3.30 8.25 5.72
N VAL A 121 -4.46 8.32 5.06
CA VAL A 121 -5.77 8.34 5.72
C VAL A 121 -6.29 6.90 5.87
N PRO A 122 -6.85 6.52 7.04
CA PRO A 122 -7.56 5.26 7.21
C PRO A 122 -8.70 5.12 6.21
N ASN A 123 -8.93 3.91 5.72
CA ASN A 123 -10.08 3.61 4.86
C ASN A 123 -11.08 2.72 5.64
N PRO A 124 -12.32 2.51 5.12
CA PRO A 124 -13.28 1.64 5.79
C PRO A 124 -12.76 0.23 6.07
N LYS A 125 -11.82 -0.26 5.25
CA LYS A 125 -11.16 -1.55 5.46
C LYS A 125 -10.28 -1.54 6.72
N THR A 126 -9.59 -0.43 7.02
CA THR A 126 -8.77 -0.27 8.23
C THR A 126 -9.58 -0.51 9.51
N TYR A 127 -10.85 -0.09 9.55
CA TYR A 127 -11.73 -0.27 10.70
C TYR A 127 -12.41 -1.66 10.78
N SER A 128 -12.26 -2.49 9.74
CA SER A 128 -12.86 -3.83 9.68
C SER A 128 -11.88 -4.97 9.96
N ILE A 129 -10.61 -4.63 10.22
CA ILE A 129 -9.54 -5.56 10.61
C ILE A 129 -9.69 -5.89 12.10
#